data_AF-A0A7Y8ISR8-F1
#
_entry.id   AF-A0A7Y8ISR8-F1
#
_cell.length_a   1.000
_cell.length_b   1.000
_cell.length_c   1.000
_cell.angle_alpha   90.00
_cell.angle_beta   90.00
_cell.angle_gamma   90.00
#
_symmetry.space_group_name_H-M   'P 1'
#
loop_
_entity.id
_entity.type
_entity.pdbx_description
1 polymer ?
#
loop_
_entity_poly.entity_id
_entity_poly.type
_entity_poly.pdbx_seq_one_letter_code
_entity_poly.pdbx_strand_id
1 'polypeptide(L)'
;MMKKILIIILFFISFTGISLGEVYKWVDEKGVIHFTDDILLVPDKYRPKAEKMGLPERIERNQEEAEPKSTKKEEGYKDRLGRGEDYWKGRIEEWRKKLRDSQERVETLRIKYNDLTEKFNASKSTAERGVLRRERDQIKNEMDQYKIQIEEAKNMLDKRIPEEAELYKAKPEWLK
;
A
#
# COMPACT_ATOMS: atom_id res chain seq x y z
N MET A 1 -9.83 -4.07 -49.67
CA MET A 1 -8.67 -3.27 -49.20
C MET A 1 -8.43 -3.34 -47.68
N MET A 2 -9.46 -3.42 -46.84
CA MET A 2 -9.31 -3.45 -45.36
C MET A 2 -8.44 -4.60 -44.80
N LYS A 3 -8.46 -5.80 -45.41
CA LYS A 3 -7.58 -6.91 -45.00
C LYS A 3 -6.09 -6.65 -45.25
N LYS A 4 -5.73 -5.89 -46.29
CA LYS A 4 -4.32 -5.54 -46.59
C LYS A 4 -3.79 -4.50 -45.62
N ILE A 5 -4.64 -3.57 -45.18
CA ILE A 5 -4.32 -2.57 -44.15
C ILE A 5 -4.09 -3.25 -42.79
N LEU A 6 -4.91 -4.24 -42.44
CA LEU A 6 -4.73 -5.03 -41.21
C LEU A 6 -3.39 -5.78 -41.18
N ILE A 7 -2.96 -6.34 -42.32
CA ILE A 7 -1.67 -7.06 -42.44
C ILE A 7 -0.49 -6.09 -42.29
N ILE A 8 -0.59 -4.87 -42.83
CA ILE A 8 0.47 -3.85 -42.71
C ILE A 8 0.60 -3.36 -41.27
N ILE A 9 -0.52 -3.17 -40.56
CA ILE A 9 -0.53 -2.79 -39.13
C ILE A 9 0.06 -3.92 -38.28
N LEU A 10 -0.30 -5.18 -38.57
CA LEU A 10 0.23 -6.33 -37.84
C LEU A 10 1.75 -6.48 -38.02
N PHE A 11 2.28 -6.15 -39.20
CA PHE A 11 3.72 -6.18 -39.48
C PHE A 11 4.51 -5.11 -38.72
N PHE A 12 3.91 -3.92 -38.49
CA PHE A 12 4.57 -2.82 -37.78
C PHE A 12 4.69 -3.07 -36.26
N ILE A 13 3.78 -3.84 -35.66
CA ILE A 13 3.81 -4.16 -34.21
C ILE A 13 4.94 -5.14 -33.88
N SER A 14 5.42 -5.94 -34.85
CA SER A 14 6.46 -6.95 -34.62
C SER A 14 7.87 -6.40 -34.43
N PHE A 15 8.10 -5.10 -34.62
CA PHE A 15 9.44 -4.50 -34.55
C PHE A 15 9.79 -3.82 -33.22
N THR A 16 8.97 -3.94 -32.18
CA THR A 16 9.34 -3.45 -30.85
C THR A 16 10.31 -4.41 -30.19
N GLY A 17 11.62 -4.15 -30.33
CA GLY A 17 12.65 -4.84 -29.59
C GLY A 17 12.53 -4.56 -28.10
N ILE A 18 12.58 -5.61 -27.27
CA ILE A 18 12.65 -5.47 -25.81
C ILE A 18 14.04 -4.91 -25.48
N SER A 19 14.10 -3.64 -25.08
CA SER A 19 15.32 -3.06 -24.53
C SER A 19 15.54 -3.64 -23.14
N LEU A 20 16.40 -4.66 -23.04
CA LEU A 20 16.87 -5.21 -21.77
C LEU A 20 17.98 -4.30 -21.24
N GLY A 21 17.62 -3.28 -20.46
CA GLY A 21 18.60 -2.52 -19.69
C GLY A 21 19.11 -3.38 -18.54
N GLU A 22 20.38 -3.77 -18.58
CA GLU A 22 21.04 -4.43 -17.46
C GLU A 22 21.33 -3.39 -16.37
N VAL A 23 20.63 -3.47 -15.23
CA VAL A 23 20.94 -2.61 -14.08
C VAL A 23 21.84 -3.38 -13.11
N TYR A 24 22.98 -2.79 -12.80
CA TYR A 24 23.98 -3.26 -11.86
C TYR A 24 23.79 -2.60 -10.50
N LYS A 25 23.79 -3.41 -9.45
CA LYS A 25 23.69 -2.95 -8.06
C LYS A 25 24.91 -3.41 -7.28
N TRP A 26 25.56 -2.50 -6.54
CA TRP A 26 26.62 -2.86 -5.60
C TRP A 26 26.54 -2.03 -4.32
N VAL A 27 27.20 -2.52 -3.26
CA VAL A 27 27.29 -1.87 -1.95
C VAL A 27 28.73 -1.46 -1.71
N ASP A 28 28.95 -0.19 -1.36
CA ASP A 28 30.30 0.30 -1.05
C ASP A 28 30.74 -0.02 0.39
N GLU A 29 31.99 0.36 0.74
CA GLU A 29 32.56 0.16 2.08
C GLU A 29 31.82 0.90 3.20
N LYS A 30 31.03 1.93 2.86
CA LYS A 30 30.23 2.69 3.81
C LYS A 30 28.80 2.14 3.90
N GLY A 31 28.50 1.06 3.19
CA GLY A 31 27.18 0.44 3.15
C GLY A 31 26.17 1.17 2.26
N VAL A 32 26.61 2.09 1.41
CA VAL A 32 25.74 2.82 0.48
C VAL A 32 25.49 1.97 -0.76
N ILE A 33 24.22 1.86 -1.15
CA ILE A 33 23.78 1.11 -2.33
C ILE A 33 23.86 2.03 -3.54
N HIS A 34 24.60 1.60 -4.56
CA HIS A 34 24.72 2.30 -5.84
C HIS A 34 24.07 1.49 -6.96
N PHE A 35 23.54 2.20 -7.95
CA PHE A 35 22.93 1.63 -9.14
C PHE A 35 23.56 2.25 -10.38
N THR A 36 23.85 1.43 -11.39
CA THR A 36 24.30 1.90 -12.70
C THR A 36 23.82 0.96 -13.80
N ASP A 37 23.62 1.50 -14.99
CA ASP A 37 23.33 0.76 -16.22
C ASP A 37 24.61 0.37 -16.99
N ASP A 38 25.78 0.84 -16.54
CA ASP A 38 27.08 0.52 -17.14
C ASP A 38 28.04 -0.13 -16.13
N ILE A 39 28.41 -1.40 -16.37
CA ILE A 39 29.34 -2.17 -15.53
C ILE A 39 30.72 -1.50 -15.38
N LEU A 40 31.14 -0.68 -16.35
CA LEU A 40 32.43 0.02 -16.28
C LEU A 40 32.43 1.11 -15.21
N LEU A 41 31.26 1.67 -14.88
CA LEU A 41 31.08 2.65 -13.80
C LEU A 41 31.11 2.00 -12.42
N VAL A 42 30.98 0.67 -12.32
CA VAL A 42 31.20 -0.07 -11.08
C VAL A 42 32.71 -0.13 -10.81
N PRO A 43 33.19 0.38 -9.66
CA PRO A 43 34.60 0.28 -9.29
C PRO A 43 35.06 -1.18 -9.26
N ASP A 44 36.27 -1.45 -9.74
CA ASP A 44 36.86 -2.79 -9.91
C ASP A 44 36.69 -3.70 -8.68
N LYS A 45 36.84 -3.11 -7.48
CA LYS A 45 36.68 -3.80 -6.19
C LYS A 45 35.28 -4.35 -5.92
N TYR A 46 34.26 -3.84 -6.59
CA TYR A 46 32.86 -4.22 -6.40
C TYR A 46 32.25 -4.98 -7.59
N ARG A 47 32.92 -5.00 -8.76
CA ARG A 47 32.44 -5.76 -9.94
C ARG A 47 32.15 -7.24 -9.67
N PRO A 48 32.95 -7.99 -8.88
CA PRO A 48 32.65 -9.39 -8.58
C PRO A 48 31.41 -9.58 -7.70
N LYS A 49 30.97 -8.52 -7.00
CA LYS A 49 29.84 -8.52 -6.06
C LYS A 49 28.63 -7.76 -6.60
N ALA A 50 28.70 -7.24 -7.82
CA ALA A 50 27.61 -6.52 -8.44
C ALA A 50 26.55 -7.52 -8.93
N GLU A 51 25.32 -7.38 -8.44
CA GLU A 51 24.20 -8.19 -8.89
C GLU A 51 23.62 -7.62 -10.19
N LYS A 52 23.49 -8.47 -11.22
CA LYS A 52 22.77 -8.15 -12.46
C LYS A 52 21.28 -8.32 -12.23
N MET A 53 20.52 -7.24 -12.27
CA MET A 53 19.06 -7.29 -12.10
C MET A 53 18.39 -7.45 -13.47
N GLY A 54 18.21 -8.69 -13.93
CA GLY A 54 17.33 -9.06 -15.05
C GLY A 54 15.96 -9.51 -14.54
N LEU A 55 14.87 -9.15 -15.25
CA LEU A 55 13.48 -9.51 -14.91
C LEU A 55 13.29 -11.01 -14.66
N PRO A 56 12.37 -11.40 -13.76
CA PRO A 56 12.44 -12.68 -13.06
C PRO A 56 12.05 -13.88 -13.92
N GLU A 57 13.00 -14.78 -14.15
CA GLU A 57 12.69 -16.16 -14.48
C GLU A 57 12.02 -16.79 -13.26
N ARG A 58 10.86 -17.40 -13.51
CA ARG A 58 9.94 -17.98 -12.56
C ARG A 58 10.56 -19.25 -11.97
N ILE A 59 11.44 -19.13 -10.98
CA ILE A 59 12.03 -20.30 -10.33
C ILE A 59 11.03 -20.89 -9.32
N GLU A 60 10.69 -22.14 -9.61
CA GLU A 60 9.81 -23.03 -8.88
C GLU A 60 10.29 -23.23 -7.44
N ARG A 61 9.30 -23.28 -6.56
CA ARG A 61 9.42 -23.32 -5.12
C ARG A 61 9.64 -24.78 -4.69
N ASN A 62 10.89 -25.20 -4.57
CA ASN A 62 11.20 -26.34 -3.71
C ASN A 62 11.21 -25.85 -2.27
N GLN A 63 10.15 -26.22 -1.56
CA GLN A 63 10.08 -26.13 -0.11
C GLN A 63 10.96 -27.24 0.45
N GLU A 64 12.08 -26.86 1.05
CA GLU A 64 12.63 -27.63 2.16
C GLU A 64 12.61 -26.77 3.42
N GLU A 65 12.02 -27.41 4.40
CA GLU A 65 11.75 -27.02 5.76
C GLU A 65 13.04 -26.71 6.52
N ALA A 66 13.13 -25.50 7.06
CA ALA A 66 13.98 -25.18 8.19
C ALA A 66 13.49 -23.89 8.82
N GLU A 67 12.62 -24.01 9.83
CA GLU A 67 12.75 -23.09 10.95
C GLU A 67 14.16 -23.27 11.53
N PRO A 68 14.84 -22.17 11.85
CA PRO A 68 14.89 -21.90 13.27
C PRO A 68 14.70 -20.41 13.60
N LYS A 69 14.08 -20.22 14.77
CA LYS A 69 14.22 -19.04 15.63
C LYS A 69 15.59 -18.37 15.46
N SER A 70 15.60 -17.12 15.01
CA SER A 70 16.64 -16.19 15.41
C SER A 70 16.03 -14.81 15.72
N THR A 71 15.66 -14.66 16.98
CA THR A 71 15.74 -13.38 17.68
C THR A 71 17.20 -12.94 17.69
N LYS A 72 17.67 -12.35 16.61
CA LYS A 72 18.78 -11.40 16.64
C LYS A 72 18.19 -10.03 16.32
N LYS A 73 18.34 -9.10 17.27
CA LYS A 73 18.23 -7.67 17.01
C LYS A 73 19.21 -7.34 15.88
N GLU A 74 18.71 -7.36 14.64
CA GLU A 74 19.41 -6.84 13.49
C GLU A 74 19.02 -5.37 13.37
N GLU A 75 19.75 -4.53 14.10
CA GLU A 75 19.83 -3.10 13.85
C GLU A 75 20.40 -2.90 12.44
N GLY A 76 19.57 -3.02 11.41
CA GLY A 76 20.01 -2.81 10.03
C GLY A 76 19.19 -3.50 8.94
N TYR A 77 18.33 -4.48 9.26
CA TYR A 77 17.46 -5.04 8.22
C TYR A 77 16.46 -3.98 7.75
N LYS A 78 16.48 -3.70 6.46
CA LYS A 78 15.61 -2.75 5.77
C LYS A 78 14.98 -3.47 4.59
N ASP A 79 13.78 -3.05 4.21
CA ASP A 79 13.11 -3.60 3.04
C ASP A 79 13.85 -3.25 1.73
N ARG A 80 13.33 -3.72 0.59
CA ARG A 80 13.91 -3.44 -0.75
C ARG A 80 14.02 -1.95 -1.08
N LEU A 81 13.31 -1.07 -0.38
CA LEU A 81 13.34 0.38 -0.53
C LEU A 81 14.15 1.08 0.58
N GLY A 82 14.85 0.33 1.44
CA GLY A 82 15.63 0.89 2.54
C GLY A 82 14.77 1.36 3.72
N ARG A 83 13.49 0.99 3.79
CA ARG A 83 12.57 1.33 4.87
C ARG A 83 12.69 0.29 5.99
N GLY A 84 12.83 0.77 7.22
CA GLY A 84 12.93 -0.08 8.42
C GLY A 84 11.58 -0.33 9.08
N GLU A 85 11.64 -0.98 10.23
CA GLU A 85 10.51 -1.28 11.11
C GLU A 85 9.67 -0.04 11.45
N ASP A 86 10.32 1.08 11.78
CA ASP A 86 9.66 2.32 12.19
C ASP A 86 8.72 2.88 11.11
N TYR A 87 9.09 2.72 9.83
CA TYR A 87 8.25 3.15 8.72
C TYR A 87 6.96 2.33 8.67
N TRP A 88 7.08 1.00 8.72
CA TRP A 88 5.95 0.09 8.62
C TRP A 88 5.03 0.20 9.84
N LYS A 89 5.61 0.27 11.04
CA LYS A 89 4.87 0.52 12.28
C LYS A 89 4.18 1.88 12.27
N GLY A 90 4.87 2.93 11.83
CA GLY A 90 4.28 4.27 11.73
C GLY A 90 3.09 4.30 10.79
N ARG A 91 3.22 3.67 9.62
CA ARG A 91 2.13 3.55 8.64
C ARG A 91 0.93 2.79 9.22
N ILE A 92 1.17 1.68 9.91
CA ILE A 92 0.09 0.91 10.54
C ILE A 92 -0.58 1.71 11.65
N GLU A 93 0.20 2.36 12.51
CA GLU A 93 -0.33 3.17 13.60
C GLU A 93 -1.17 4.34 13.08
N GLU A 94 -0.74 4.97 11.99
CA GLU A 94 -1.51 6.02 11.33
C GLU A 94 -2.88 5.50 10.85
N TRP A 95 -2.90 4.36 10.15
CA TRP A 95 -4.16 3.78 9.67
C TRP A 95 -5.03 3.23 10.80
N ARG A 96 -4.43 2.66 11.86
CA ARG A 96 -5.15 2.26 13.09
C ARG A 96 -5.75 3.46 13.80
N LYS A 97 -5.02 4.57 13.87
CA LYS A 97 -5.53 5.84 14.40
C LYS A 97 -6.69 6.36 13.56
N LYS A 98 -6.54 6.44 12.22
CA LYS A 98 -7.62 6.87 11.32
C LYS A 98 -8.86 5.99 11.46
N LEU A 99 -8.69 4.67 11.61
CA LEU A 99 -9.78 3.72 11.84
C LEU A 99 -10.52 4.03 13.15
N ARG A 100 -9.79 4.16 14.26
CA ARG A 100 -10.34 4.47 15.59
C ARG A 100 -11.06 5.83 15.59
N ASP A 101 -10.41 6.87 15.07
CA ASP A 101 -10.95 8.23 15.03
C ASP A 101 -12.25 8.26 14.21
N SER A 102 -12.29 7.53 13.08
CA SER A 102 -13.50 7.42 12.26
C SER A 102 -14.62 6.65 12.97
N GLN A 103 -14.29 5.58 13.69
CA GLN A 103 -15.26 4.81 14.48
C GLN A 103 -15.88 5.66 15.60
N GLU A 104 -15.05 6.38 16.36
CA GLU A 104 -15.51 7.30 17.41
C GLU A 104 -16.41 8.40 16.84
N ARG A 105 -16.05 8.91 15.65
CA ARG A 105 -16.84 9.94 14.98
C ARG A 105 -18.21 9.43 14.55
N VAL A 106 -18.29 8.21 14.02
CA VAL A 106 -19.58 7.55 13.70
C VAL A 106 -20.43 7.41 14.95
N GLU A 107 -19.87 6.97 16.08
CA GLU A 107 -20.65 6.80 17.31
C GLU A 107 -21.15 8.15 17.83
N THR A 108 -20.31 9.19 17.81
CA THR A 108 -20.73 10.55 18.18
C THR A 108 -21.87 11.05 17.30
N LEU A 109 -21.77 10.83 15.98
CA LEU A 109 -22.81 11.21 15.03
C LEU A 109 -24.10 10.41 15.23
N ARG A 110 -23.99 9.13 15.60
CA ARG A 110 -25.13 8.27 15.92
C ARG A 110 -25.90 8.79 17.14
N ILE A 111 -25.20 9.20 18.20
CA ILE A 111 -25.81 9.81 19.38
C ILE A 111 -26.57 11.08 18.99
N LYS A 112 -25.94 11.97 18.21
CA LYS A 112 -26.59 13.20 17.72
C LYS A 112 -27.81 12.92 16.85
N TYR A 113 -27.73 11.91 15.97
CA TYR A 113 -28.85 11.50 15.12
C TYR A 113 -30.04 11.03 15.97
N ASN A 114 -29.78 10.27 17.03
CA ASN A 114 -30.82 9.81 17.95
C ASN A 114 -31.45 10.98 18.71
N ASP A 115 -30.65 11.91 19.25
CA ASP A 115 -31.14 13.13 19.90
C ASP A 115 -32.03 13.97 18.97
N LEU A 116 -31.61 14.18 17.71
CA LEU A 116 -32.45 14.87 16.72
C LEU A 116 -33.73 14.10 16.40
N THR A 117 -33.70 12.77 16.46
CA THR A 117 -34.88 11.93 16.24
C THR A 117 -35.87 12.09 17.39
N GLU A 118 -35.39 12.14 18.64
CA GLU A 118 -36.22 12.42 19.81
C GLU A 118 -36.85 13.82 19.74
N LYS A 119 -36.05 14.84 19.42
CA LYS A 119 -36.55 16.21 19.21
C LYS A 119 -37.59 16.29 18.10
N PHE A 120 -37.38 15.57 16.99
CA PHE A 120 -38.33 15.51 15.88
C PHE A 120 -39.67 14.92 16.31
N ASN A 121 -39.62 13.83 17.08
CA ASN A 121 -40.82 13.16 17.59
C ASN A 121 -41.57 14.02 18.62
N ALA A 122 -40.84 14.76 19.47
CA ALA A 122 -41.40 15.63 20.48
C ALA A 122 -41.97 16.95 19.92
N SER A 123 -41.39 17.48 18.84
CA SER A 123 -41.83 18.74 18.25
C SER A 123 -43.25 18.62 17.70
N LYS A 124 -44.07 19.64 17.94
CA LYS A 124 -45.42 19.79 17.38
C LYS A 124 -45.46 20.73 16.16
N SER A 125 -44.33 21.39 15.85
CA SER A 125 -44.23 22.37 14.79
C SER A 125 -43.79 21.72 13.48
N THR A 126 -44.59 21.89 12.42
CA THR A 126 -44.24 21.37 11.08
C THR A 126 -42.96 22.00 10.54
N ALA A 127 -42.74 23.30 10.79
CA ALA A 127 -41.54 24.00 10.34
C ALA A 127 -40.28 23.47 11.04
N GLU A 128 -40.35 23.27 12.36
CA GLU A 128 -39.25 22.73 13.17
C GLU A 128 -38.92 21.29 12.77
N ARG A 129 -39.96 20.44 12.58
CA ARG A 129 -39.80 19.08 12.04
C ARG A 129 -39.09 19.08 10.68
N GLY A 130 -39.39 20.06 9.82
CA GLY A 130 -38.72 20.22 8.53
C GLY A 130 -37.23 20.58 8.64
N VAL A 131 -36.82 21.32 9.66
CA VAL A 131 -35.40 21.60 9.97
C VAL A 131 -34.73 20.34 10.50
N LEU A 132 -35.31 19.73 11.54
CA LEU A 132 -34.75 18.53 12.19
C LEU A 132 -34.58 17.35 11.23
N ARG A 133 -35.49 17.18 10.27
CA ARG A 133 -35.34 16.18 9.20
C ARG A 133 -34.09 16.44 8.36
N ARG A 134 -33.87 17.68 7.93
CA ARG A 134 -32.69 18.04 7.11
C ARG A 134 -31.39 17.84 7.87
N GLU A 135 -31.35 18.23 9.14
CA GLU A 135 -30.18 17.99 10.00
C GLU A 135 -29.89 16.50 10.20
N ARG A 136 -30.93 15.68 10.41
CA ARG A 136 -30.79 14.22 10.48
C ARG A 136 -30.26 13.63 9.18
N ASP A 137 -30.78 14.07 8.03
CA ASP A 137 -30.32 13.62 6.72
C ASP A 137 -28.85 14.00 6.49
N GLN A 138 -28.43 15.20 6.94
CA GLN A 138 -27.03 15.61 6.91
C GLN A 138 -26.14 14.71 7.78
N ILE A 139 -26.52 14.48 9.05
CA ILE A 139 -25.76 13.61 9.95
C ILE A 139 -25.67 12.19 9.38
N LYS A 140 -26.76 11.69 8.78
CA LYS A 140 -26.74 10.38 8.12
C LYS A 140 -25.74 10.33 6.99
N ASN A 141 -25.68 11.36 6.14
CA ASN A 141 -24.69 11.44 5.08
C ASN A 141 -23.25 11.49 5.63
N GLU A 142 -23.00 12.26 6.68
CA GLU A 142 -21.69 12.31 7.35
C GLU A 142 -21.29 10.95 7.91
N MET A 143 -22.21 10.23 8.58
CA MET A 143 -21.95 8.86 9.04
C MET A 143 -21.58 7.92 7.89
N ASP A 144 -22.30 8.01 6.76
CA ASP A 144 -22.04 7.17 5.60
C ASP A 144 -20.66 7.47 4.99
N GLN A 145 -20.20 8.72 5.01
CA GLN A 145 -18.82 9.07 4.62
C GLN A 145 -17.77 8.44 5.56
N TYR A 146 -17.96 8.52 6.88
CA TYR A 146 -17.02 7.90 7.82
C TYR A 146 -17.03 6.37 7.74
N LYS A 147 -18.16 5.73 7.42
CA LYS A 147 -18.19 4.28 7.15
C LYS A 147 -17.32 3.89 5.96
N ILE A 148 -17.30 4.70 4.90
CA ILE A 148 -16.41 4.49 3.75
C ILE A 148 -14.94 4.60 4.20
N GLN A 149 -14.61 5.60 5.02
CA GLN A 149 -13.24 5.76 5.55
C GLN A 149 -12.82 4.60 6.47
N ILE A 150 -13.74 4.06 7.26
CA ILE A 150 -13.50 2.86 8.08
C ILE A 150 -13.17 1.68 7.18
N GLU A 151 -13.94 1.46 6.12
CA GLU A 151 -13.72 0.35 5.19
C GLU A 151 -12.41 0.50 4.42
N GLU A 152 -12.09 1.72 3.99
CA GLU A 152 -10.79 2.03 3.38
C GLU A 152 -9.65 1.73 4.36
N ALA A 153 -9.74 2.19 5.61
CA ALA A 153 -8.70 1.96 6.61
C ALA A 153 -8.51 0.47 6.91
N LYS A 154 -9.59 -0.31 7.00
CA LYS A 154 -9.53 -1.77 7.12
C LYS A 154 -8.87 -2.41 5.90
N ASN A 155 -9.26 -2.01 4.69
CA ASN A 155 -8.66 -2.53 3.46
C ASN A 155 -7.15 -2.26 3.41
N MET A 156 -6.73 -1.08 3.85
CA MET A 156 -5.33 -0.71 3.94
C MET A 156 -4.56 -1.59 4.94
N LEU A 157 -5.10 -1.77 6.14
CA LEU A 157 -4.48 -2.56 7.21
C LEU A 157 -4.45 -4.06 6.91
N ASP A 158 -5.54 -4.62 6.39
CA ASP A 158 -5.71 -6.07 6.26
C ASP A 158 -5.19 -6.61 4.92
N LYS A 159 -5.11 -5.77 3.88
CA LYS A 159 -4.73 -6.22 2.52
C LYS A 159 -3.55 -5.44 1.97
N ARG A 160 -3.68 -4.12 1.79
CA ARG A 160 -2.69 -3.33 1.04
C ARG A 160 -1.33 -3.28 1.71
N ILE A 161 -1.28 -2.98 3.00
CA ILE A 161 0.00 -2.90 3.74
C ILE A 161 0.70 -4.27 3.79
N PRO A 162 0.02 -5.38 4.10
CA PRO A 162 0.60 -6.72 3.98
C PRO A 162 1.11 -7.06 2.57
N GLU A 163 0.33 -6.81 1.53
CA GLU A 163 0.74 -7.04 0.13
C GLU A 163 1.99 -6.22 -0.24
N GLU A 164 2.03 -4.94 0.13
CA GLU A 164 3.20 -4.08 -0.08
C GLU A 164 4.42 -4.60 0.70
N ALA A 165 4.24 -5.00 1.97
CA ALA A 165 5.30 -5.53 2.79
C ALA A 165 5.91 -6.81 2.18
N GLU A 166 5.07 -7.72 1.69
CA GLU A 166 5.54 -8.94 1.00
C GLU A 166 6.29 -8.61 -0.30
N LEU A 167 5.76 -7.69 -1.10
CA LEU A 167 6.37 -7.24 -2.36
C LEU A 167 7.78 -6.67 -2.13
N TYR A 168 7.91 -5.87 -1.08
CA TYR A 168 9.18 -5.23 -0.70
C TYR A 168 10.04 -6.08 0.24
N LYS A 169 9.63 -7.31 0.55
CA LYS A 169 10.34 -8.22 1.46
C LYS A 169 10.56 -7.61 2.85
N ALA A 170 9.64 -6.79 3.32
CA ALA A 170 9.61 -6.33 4.71
C ALA A 170 9.35 -7.53 5.64
N LYS A 171 9.86 -7.47 6.88
CA LYS A 171 9.63 -8.54 7.86
C LYS A 171 8.14 -8.53 8.26
N PRO A 172 7.43 -9.67 8.20
CA PRO A 172 6.02 -9.74 8.63
C PRO A 172 5.81 -9.32 10.09
N GLU A 173 6.85 -9.45 10.93
CA GLU A 173 6.85 -9.04 12.34
C GLU A 173 6.65 -7.54 12.52
N TRP A 174 7.04 -6.73 11.53
CA TRP A 174 6.87 -5.28 11.59
C TRP A 174 5.41 -4.84 11.39
N LEU A 175 4.54 -5.76 10.97
CA LEU A 175 3.13 -5.47 10.71
C LEU A 175 2.20 -5.79 11.89
N LYS A 176 2.73 -6.33 12.98
CA LYS A 176 1.98 -6.64 14.20
C LYS A 176 1.81 -5.39 15.06
#